data_AF-A0A0S3SDB4-F1
#
_entry.id   AF-A0A0S3SDB4-F1
#
_cell.length_a   1.000
_cell.length_b   1.000
_cell.length_c   1.000
_cell.angle_alpha   90.00
_cell.angle_beta   90.00
_cell.angle_gamma   90.00
#
_symmetry.space_group_name_H-M   'P 1'
#
loop_
_entity.id
_entity.type
_entity.pdbx_description
1 polymer ?
#
loop_
_entity_poly.entity_id
_entity_poly.type
_entity_poly.pdbx_seq_one_letter_code
_entity_poly.pdbx_strand_id
1 'polypeptide(L)'
;MVYMYSQPLLPKMHYIHPLSVIQLDSLRHQAMQIVSMRLSRAEPPLRKEVVEYMLDVDSHMWSMRRSKANFFRIMKVLGGLIAFGRRFDQICNWKNPITTILIHVLFIILVLYPELILPTIFLYLFLIGIWNFRWRPRHPPHMDTRLSHADAAHPDELDEEFDSFPTSRSPDIVRMRYDRLRSIAGRVQSVVGDLGTQGERFQSLLSWRDPRATTLFVTFCFIAAIVLYVTPFQVVSLLIGFYMLRHPRFRRRLPSVPLNFFRRMPARSDSML
;
A
#
# COMPACT_ATOMS: atom_id res chain seq x y z
N MET A 1 24.89 19.17 -3.52
CA MET A 1 23.49 18.68 -3.65
C MET A 1 23.18 17.43 -2.81
N VAL A 2 24.07 16.43 -2.68
CA VAL A 2 23.80 15.22 -1.87
C VAL A 2 23.62 15.52 -0.37
N TYR A 3 24.36 16.50 0.17
CA TYR A 3 24.25 16.91 1.58
C TYR A 3 22.85 17.43 1.98
N MET A 4 22.03 17.90 1.04
CA MET A 4 20.66 18.34 1.34
C MET A 4 19.78 17.20 1.89
N TYR A 5 20.02 15.94 1.47
CA TYR A 5 19.26 14.79 1.99
C TYR A 5 19.57 14.46 3.46
N SER A 6 20.71 14.93 3.97
CA SER A 6 21.07 14.80 5.40
C SER A 6 20.68 16.02 6.23
N GLN A 7 20.16 17.07 5.60
CA GLN A 7 19.72 18.26 6.33
C GLN A 7 18.24 18.15 6.71
N PRO A 8 17.86 18.64 7.90
CA PRO A 8 16.46 18.71 8.28
C PRO A 8 15.70 19.66 7.34
N LEU A 9 14.47 19.27 6.98
CA LEU A 9 13.58 20.05 6.11
C LEU A 9 13.22 21.41 6.70
N LEU A 10 13.12 21.49 8.03
CA LEU A 10 12.81 22.70 8.76
C LEU A 10 14.03 23.19 9.57
N PRO A 11 14.11 24.48 9.90
CA PRO A 11 15.02 24.97 10.92
C PRO A 11 14.86 24.19 12.24
N LYS A 12 15.96 23.96 12.96
CA LYS A 12 15.99 23.17 14.22
C LYS A 12 14.93 23.61 15.25
N MET A 13 14.63 24.91 15.30
CA MET A 13 13.62 25.50 16.18
C MET A 13 12.25 24.82 16.06
N HIS A 14 11.81 24.47 14.84
CA HIS A 14 10.49 23.87 14.62
C HIS A 14 10.41 22.38 14.95
N TYR A 15 11.54 21.72 15.23
CA TYR A 15 11.52 20.35 15.79
C TYR A 15 11.38 20.36 17.31
N ILE A 16 11.84 21.43 17.97
CA ILE A 16 11.70 21.62 19.42
C ILE A 16 10.33 22.23 19.73
N HIS A 17 9.88 23.17 18.88
CA HIS A 17 8.59 23.85 18.98
C HIS A 17 7.81 23.64 17.67
N PRO A 18 7.03 22.54 17.56
CA PRO A 18 6.33 22.21 16.34
C PRO A 18 5.30 23.29 15.99
N LEU A 19 5.24 23.65 14.71
CA LEU A 19 4.15 24.46 14.19
C LEU A 19 2.84 23.66 14.27
N SER A 20 1.78 24.30 14.73
CA SER A 20 0.45 23.71 14.63
C SER A 20 0.05 23.52 13.16
N VAL A 21 -0.82 22.55 12.89
CA VAL A 21 -1.35 22.29 11.53
C VAL A 21 -1.95 23.58 10.94
N ILE A 22 -2.69 24.33 11.76
CA ILE A 22 -3.33 25.60 11.38
C ILE A 22 -2.29 26.66 10.99
N GLN A 23 -1.20 26.78 11.75
CA GLN A 23 -0.12 27.72 11.43
C GLN A 23 0.60 27.33 10.14
N LEU A 24 0.83 26.04 9.92
CA LEU A 24 1.49 25.53 8.72
C LEU A 24 0.61 25.77 7.47
N ASP A 25 -0.70 25.54 7.59
CA ASP A 25 -1.66 25.82 6.53
C ASP A 25 -1.74 27.32 6.23
N SER A 26 -1.74 28.17 7.26
CA SER A 26 -1.71 29.63 7.10
C SER A 26 -0.44 30.11 6.38
N LEU A 27 0.74 29.62 6.78
CA LEU A 27 2.02 29.94 6.15
C LEU A 27 2.06 29.45 4.69
N ARG A 28 1.54 28.25 4.42
CA ARG A 28 1.42 27.71 3.07
C ARG A 28 0.51 28.61 2.22
N HIS A 29 -0.64 29.03 2.76
CA HIS A 29 -1.56 29.93 2.06
C HIS A 29 -0.90 31.27 1.70
N GLN A 30 -0.18 31.89 2.65
CA GLN A 30 0.57 33.13 2.38
C GLN A 30 1.65 32.93 1.31
N ALA A 31 2.42 31.85 1.38
CA ALA A 31 3.43 31.53 0.38
C ALA A 31 2.82 31.36 -1.03
N MET A 32 1.67 30.69 -1.13
CA MET A 32 0.94 30.51 -2.38
C MET A 32 0.45 31.85 -2.97
N GLN A 33 -0.08 32.76 -2.15
CA GLN A 33 -0.47 34.11 -2.60
C GLN A 33 0.73 34.90 -3.15
N ILE A 34 1.89 34.81 -2.50
CA ILE A 34 3.12 35.47 -2.98
C ILE A 34 3.55 34.89 -4.33
N VAL A 35 3.53 33.55 -4.47
CA VAL A 35 3.89 32.88 -5.74
C VAL A 35 2.90 33.26 -6.86
N SER A 36 1.60 33.27 -6.58
CA SER A 36 0.57 33.71 -7.53
C SER A 36 0.80 35.15 -8.01
N MET A 37 1.06 36.08 -7.08
CA MET A 37 1.31 37.48 -7.42
C MET A 37 2.58 37.67 -8.27
N ARG A 38 3.60 36.83 -8.04
CA ARG A 38 4.83 36.87 -8.85
C ARG A 38 4.60 36.29 -10.24
N LEU A 39 3.91 35.15 -10.35
CA LEU A 39 3.63 34.48 -11.61
C LEU A 39 2.62 35.25 -12.49
N SER A 40 1.73 36.06 -11.89
CA SER A 40 0.86 36.95 -12.67
C SER A 40 1.62 38.08 -13.36
N ARG A 41 2.86 38.36 -12.94
CA ARG A 41 3.75 39.36 -13.54
C ARG A 41 4.83 38.74 -14.43
N ALA A 42 4.84 37.42 -14.60
CA ALA A 42 5.78 36.72 -15.48
C ALA A 42 5.35 36.86 -16.96
N GLU A 43 6.24 36.52 -17.89
CA GLU A 43 5.93 36.44 -19.31
C GLU A 43 6.02 34.97 -19.77
N PRO A 44 4.90 34.33 -20.19
CA PRO A 44 3.52 34.82 -20.19
C PRO A 44 2.89 34.89 -18.78
N PRO A 45 1.93 35.81 -18.52
CA PRO A 45 1.32 35.97 -17.21
C PRO A 45 0.39 34.79 -16.90
N LEU A 46 0.59 34.16 -15.75
CA LEU A 46 -0.28 33.09 -15.27
C LEU A 46 -1.40 33.66 -14.41
N ARG A 47 -2.64 33.29 -14.73
CA ARG A 47 -3.81 33.68 -13.92
C ARG A 47 -3.72 33.05 -12.54
N LYS A 48 -4.24 33.79 -11.55
CA LYS A 48 -4.29 33.33 -10.15
C LYS A 48 -4.99 31.97 -10.03
N GLU A 49 -6.11 31.77 -10.72
CA GLU A 49 -6.84 30.49 -10.69
C GLU A 49 -5.95 29.30 -11.11
N VAL A 50 -5.13 29.49 -12.16
CA VAL A 50 -4.24 28.45 -12.67
C VAL A 50 -3.14 28.14 -11.67
N VAL A 51 -2.56 29.17 -11.05
CA VAL A 51 -1.50 28.99 -10.04
C VAL A 51 -2.05 28.33 -8.78
N GLU A 52 -3.23 28.73 -8.31
CA GLU A 52 -3.88 28.15 -7.13
C GLU A 52 -4.27 26.68 -7.36
N TYR A 53 -4.78 26.36 -8.56
CA TYR A 53 -5.05 24.99 -8.98
C TYR A 53 -3.77 24.14 -9.05
N MET A 54 -2.67 24.68 -9.59
CA MET A 54 -1.39 23.97 -9.66
C MET A 54 -0.70 23.77 -8.31
N LEU A 55 -0.89 24.69 -7.36
CA LEU A 55 -0.30 24.63 -6.01
C LEU A 55 -1.17 23.84 -5.00
N ASP A 56 -2.30 23.29 -5.46
CA ASP A 56 -3.21 22.47 -4.66
C ASP A 56 -3.69 23.22 -3.41
N VAL A 57 -4.13 24.47 -3.60
CA VAL A 57 -4.61 25.35 -2.51
C VAL A 57 -5.80 24.72 -1.77
N ASP A 58 -6.69 24.06 -2.52
CA ASP A 58 -7.88 23.38 -2.00
C ASP A 58 -7.66 21.86 -1.84
N SER A 59 -6.53 21.47 -1.25
CA SER A 59 -6.23 20.06 -0.96
C SER A 59 -7.22 19.41 0.03
N HIS A 60 -7.93 20.23 0.82
CA HIS A 60 -8.96 19.79 1.77
C HIS A 60 -10.32 19.54 1.11
N MET A 61 -10.55 20.03 -0.11
CA MET A 61 -11.81 19.82 -0.82
C MET A 61 -11.84 18.43 -1.46
N TRP A 62 -12.99 17.76 -1.34
CA TRP A 62 -13.19 16.45 -1.94
C TRP A 62 -13.24 16.54 -3.47
N SER A 63 -12.53 15.63 -4.15
CA SER A 63 -12.61 15.47 -5.61
C SER A 63 -12.50 14.00 -6.00
N MET A 64 -13.43 13.54 -6.85
CA MET A 64 -13.45 12.17 -7.36
C MET A 64 -12.16 11.81 -8.13
N ARG A 65 -11.66 12.74 -8.96
CA ARG A 65 -10.42 12.56 -9.74
C ARG A 65 -9.21 12.38 -8.82
N ARG A 66 -9.06 13.24 -7.81
CA ARG A 66 -7.95 13.15 -6.84
C ARG A 66 -8.01 11.85 -6.02
N SER A 67 -9.21 11.44 -5.61
CA SER A 67 -9.41 10.14 -4.92
C SER A 67 -8.98 8.96 -5.80
N LYS A 68 -9.35 8.95 -7.09
CA LYS A 68 -8.90 7.92 -8.04
C LYS A 68 -7.38 7.93 -8.19
N ALA A 69 -6.77 9.09 -8.37
CA ALA A 69 -5.32 9.22 -8.50
C ALA A 69 -4.58 8.64 -7.28
N ASN A 70 -5.02 8.98 -6.08
CA ASN A 70 -4.44 8.42 -4.85
C ASN A 70 -4.66 6.90 -4.75
N PHE A 71 -5.83 6.39 -5.14
CA PHE A 71 -6.09 4.95 -5.18
C PHE A 71 -5.16 4.22 -6.15
N PHE A 72 -4.95 4.74 -7.36
CA PHE A 72 -4.03 4.14 -8.34
C PHE A 72 -2.57 4.23 -7.88
N ARG A 73 -2.17 5.29 -7.18
CA ARG A 73 -0.85 5.37 -6.54
C ARG A 73 -0.64 4.27 -5.51
N ILE A 74 -1.64 4.02 -4.65
CA ILE A 74 -1.61 2.91 -3.69
C ILE A 74 -1.55 1.57 -4.45
N MET A 75 -2.40 1.38 -5.46
CA MET A 75 -2.43 0.15 -6.25
C MET A 75 -1.11 -0.10 -6.99
N LYS A 76 -0.39 0.95 -7.42
CA LYS A 76 0.94 0.83 -8.03
C LYS A 76 1.97 0.29 -7.02
N VAL A 77 1.93 0.76 -5.78
CA VAL A 77 2.78 0.25 -4.67
C VAL A 77 2.40 -1.19 -4.34
N LEU A 78 1.11 -1.48 -4.17
CA LEU A 78 0.60 -2.83 -3.93
C LEU A 78 0.86 -3.77 -5.12
N GLY A 79 0.90 -3.25 -6.35
CA GLY A 79 1.19 -4.01 -7.55
C GLY A 79 2.57 -4.67 -7.52
N GLY A 80 3.54 -4.04 -6.86
CA GLY A 80 4.84 -4.64 -6.56
C GLY A 80 4.72 -5.86 -5.64
N LEU A 81 3.95 -5.75 -4.55
CA LEU A 81 3.69 -6.86 -3.62
C LEU A 81 2.89 -7.99 -4.30
N ILE A 82 1.89 -7.65 -5.10
CA ILE A 82 1.10 -8.62 -5.88
C ILE A 82 1.99 -9.33 -6.92
N ALA A 83 2.91 -8.61 -7.57
CA ALA A 83 3.88 -9.20 -8.49
C ALA A 83 4.85 -10.14 -7.76
N PHE A 84 5.30 -9.78 -6.56
CA PHE A 84 6.12 -10.66 -5.71
C PHE A 84 5.36 -11.94 -5.35
N GLY A 85 4.11 -11.83 -4.87
CA GLY A 85 3.26 -12.98 -4.56
C GLY A 85 3.04 -13.90 -5.77
N ARG A 86 2.79 -13.32 -6.95
CA ARG A 86 2.68 -14.09 -8.21
C ARG A 86 3.97 -14.79 -8.59
N ARG A 87 5.14 -14.16 -8.40
CA ARG A 87 6.44 -14.81 -8.64
C ARG A 87 6.67 -15.95 -7.66
N PHE A 88 6.34 -15.76 -6.38
CA PHE A 88 6.42 -16.81 -5.38
C PHE A 88 5.53 -18.01 -5.72
N ASP A 89 4.30 -17.77 -6.19
CA ASP A 89 3.40 -18.82 -6.66
C ASP A 89 3.97 -19.57 -7.89
N GLN A 90 4.57 -18.84 -8.85
CA GLN A 90 5.24 -19.45 -10.00
C GLN A 90 6.43 -20.34 -9.59
N ILE A 91 7.17 -19.94 -8.56
CA ILE A 91 8.27 -20.72 -7.97
C ILE A 91 7.72 -21.98 -7.31
N CYS A 92 6.65 -21.84 -6.51
CA CYS A 92 5.97 -22.96 -5.88
C CYS A 92 5.37 -23.96 -6.89
N ASN A 93 4.96 -23.47 -8.06
CA ASN A 93 4.40 -24.29 -9.14
C ASN A 93 5.47 -24.79 -10.13
N TRP A 94 6.77 -24.58 -9.86
CA TRP A 94 7.89 -25.06 -10.66
C TRP A 94 7.79 -24.69 -12.15
N LYS A 95 7.25 -23.50 -12.46
CA LYS A 95 7.02 -23.07 -13.84
C LYS A 95 8.32 -22.93 -14.65
N ASN A 96 9.41 -22.53 -14.00
CA ASN A 96 10.75 -22.53 -14.58
C ASN A 96 11.71 -23.29 -13.62
N PRO A 97 12.00 -24.57 -13.90
CA PRO A 97 12.69 -25.45 -12.96
C PRO A 97 14.11 -24.98 -12.62
N ILE A 98 14.80 -24.32 -13.55
CA ILE A 98 16.16 -23.81 -13.33
C ILE A 98 16.11 -22.69 -12.29
N THR A 99 15.21 -21.72 -12.45
CA THR A 99 15.06 -20.61 -11.51
C THR A 99 14.60 -21.08 -10.13
N THR A 100 13.73 -22.09 -10.07
CA THR A 100 13.30 -22.65 -8.80
C THR A 100 14.45 -23.36 -8.11
N ILE A 101 15.22 -24.20 -8.80
CA ILE A 101 16.39 -24.86 -8.22
C ILE A 101 17.40 -23.83 -7.68
N LEU A 102 17.69 -22.77 -8.44
CA LEU A 102 18.57 -21.69 -7.98
C LEU A 102 18.07 -21.05 -6.67
N ILE A 103 16.76 -20.76 -6.59
CA ILE A 103 16.15 -20.18 -5.39
C ILE A 103 16.18 -21.16 -4.21
N HIS A 104 16.03 -22.46 -4.45
CA HIS A 104 16.18 -23.47 -3.39
C HIS A 104 17.61 -23.52 -2.85
N VAL A 105 18.62 -23.50 -3.74
CA VAL A 105 20.03 -23.46 -3.34
C VAL A 105 20.32 -22.18 -2.54
N LEU A 106 19.87 -21.02 -3.04
CA LEU A 106 20.02 -19.74 -2.33
C LEU A 106 19.34 -19.77 -0.96
N PHE A 107 18.12 -20.33 -0.88
CA PHE A 107 17.40 -20.48 0.38
C PHE A 107 18.16 -21.35 1.38
N ILE A 108 18.69 -22.50 0.96
CA ILE A 108 19.49 -23.38 1.83
C ILE A 108 20.73 -22.63 2.35
N ILE A 109 21.46 -21.93 1.48
CA ILE A 109 22.64 -21.14 1.86
C ILE A 109 22.27 -20.07 2.91
N LEU A 110 21.18 -19.33 2.70
CA LEU A 110 20.73 -18.29 3.62
C LEU A 110 20.26 -18.83 4.97
N VAL A 111 19.69 -20.03 5.00
CA VAL A 111 19.29 -20.67 6.26
C VAL A 111 20.50 -21.22 7.02
N LEU A 112 21.50 -21.76 6.31
CA LEU A 112 22.75 -22.21 6.93
C LEU A 112 23.61 -21.05 7.45
N TYR A 113 23.57 -19.89 6.77
CA TYR A 113 24.31 -18.68 7.13
C TYR A 113 23.36 -17.48 7.28
N PRO A 114 22.66 -17.34 8.42
CA PRO A 114 21.70 -16.25 8.63
C PRO A 114 22.36 -14.86 8.61
N GLU A 115 23.66 -14.78 8.89
CA GLU A 115 24.45 -13.55 8.77
C GLU A 115 24.47 -13.00 7.32
N LEU A 116 24.26 -13.85 6.31
CA LEU A 116 24.18 -13.44 4.90
C LEU A 116 22.81 -12.85 4.52
N ILE A 117 21.78 -12.92 5.37
CA ILE A 117 20.44 -12.41 5.04
C ILE A 117 20.48 -10.90 4.79
N LEU A 118 21.05 -10.12 5.70
CA LEU A 118 21.14 -8.67 5.53
C LEU A 118 22.01 -8.28 4.32
N PRO A 119 23.23 -8.81 4.16
CA PRO A 119 24.06 -8.54 2.96
C PRO A 119 23.36 -8.86 1.64
N THR A 120 22.66 -10.00 1.55
CA THR A 120 21.97 -10.38 0.30
C THR A 120 20.78 -9.48 0.00
N ILE A 121 20.03 -9.02 1.02
CA ILE A 121 18.96 -8.02 0.85
C ILE A 121 19.57 -6.71 0.33
N PHE A 122 20.63 -6.20 0.95
CA PHE A 122 21.27 -4.96 0.50
C PHE A 122 21.86 -5.07 -0.90
N LEU A 123 22.49 -6.21 -1.23
CA LEU A 123 23.02 -6.46 -2.57
C LEU A 123 21.90 -6.53 -3.61
N TYR A 124 20.76 -7.14 -3.27
CA TYR A 124 19.58 -7.17 -4.14
C TYR A 124 19.01 -5.76 -4.37
N LEU A 125 18.85 -4.96 -3.31
CA LEU A 125 18.40 -3.57 -3.42
C LEU A 125 19.39 -2.72 -4.25
N PHE A 126 20.69 -2.93 -4.07
CA PHE A 126 21.74 -2.27 -4.83
C PHE A 126 21.67 -2.62 -6.32
N LEU A 127 21.55 -3.91 -6.65
CA LEU A 127 21.40 -4.36 -8.04
C LEU A 127 20.13 -3.81 -8.68
N ILE A 128 19.00 -3.81 -7.96
CA ILE A 128 17.76 -3.18 -8.41
C ILE A 128 17.97 -1.68 -8.64
N GLY A 129 18.66 -1.00 -7.72
CA GLY A 129 18.96 0.42 -7.83
C GLY A 129 19.78 0.75 -9.08
N ILE A 130 20.86 0.00 -9.33
CA ILE A 130 21.71 0.15 -10.53
C ILE A 130 20.93 -0.18 -11.79
N TRP A 131 20.14 -1.25 -11.78
CA TRP A 131 19.31 -1.63 -12.91
C TRP A 131 18.33 -0.50 -13.24
N ASN A 132 17.57 -0.03 -12.25
CA ASN A 132 16.62 1.08 -12.40
C ASN A 132 17.28 2.40 -12.79
N PHE A 133 18.55 2.63 -12.43
CA PHE A 133 19.29 3.83 -12.85
C PHE A 133 19.38 3.96 -14.37
N ARG A 134 19.34 2.85 -15.11
CA ARG A 134 19.34 2.85 -16.58
C ARG A 134 18.03 3.41 -17.16
N TRP A 135 16.90 3.16 -16.51
CA TRP A 135 15.56 3.66 -16.88
C TRP A 135 15.14 4.90 -16.10
N ARG A 136 16.08 5.60 -15.45
CA ARG A 136 15.74 6.78 -14.68
C ARG A 136 15.07 7.86 -15.57
N PRO A 137 14.04 8.56 -15.07
CA PRO A 137 13.54 9.76 -15.73
C PRO A 137 14.68 10.75 -15.93
N ARG A 138 14.83 11.27 -17.16
CA ARG A 138 15.86 12.26 -17.50
C ARG A 138 15.32 13.70 -17.55
N HIS A 139 14.00 13.83 -17.57
CA HIS A 139 13.33 15.13 -17.60
C HIS A 139 13.20 15.68 -16.17
N PRO A 140 13.21 17.01 -16.00
CA PRO A 140 12.94 17.62 -14.70
C PRO A 140 11.55 17.20 -14.20
N PRO A 141 11.34 17.17 -12.87
CA PRO A 141 10.02 16.90 -12.31
C PRO A 141 9.02 17.90 -12.91
N HIS A 142 8.08 17.39 -13.71
CA HIS A 142 6.99 18.16 -14.28
C HIS A 142 5.68 17.70 -13.66
N MET A 143 4.63 18.51 -13.80
CA MET A 143 3.29 18.08 -13.44
C MET A 143 2.92 16.89 -14.34
N ASP A 144 2.74 15.72 -13.76
CA ASP A 144 2.40 14.50 -14.50
C ASP A 144 0.86 14.37 -14.53
N THR A 145 0.29 14.64 -15.71
CA THR A 145 -1.15 14.60 -15.94
C THR A 145 -1.70 13.18 -15.82
N ARG A 146 -0.89 12.15 -16.11
CA ARG A 146 -1.28 10.75 -15.94
C ARG A 146 -1.27 10.35 -14.47
N LEU A 147 -0.25 10.75 -13.73
CA LEU A 147 -0.19 10.50 -12.28
C LEU A 147 -1.35 11.18 -11.54
N SER A 148 -1.74 12.37 -12.01
CA SER A 148 -2.87 13.13 -11.47
C SER A 148 -4.23 12.68 -12.02
N HIS A 149 -4.27 11.68 -12.91
CA HIS A 149 -5.47 11.24 -13.64
C HIS A 149 -6.22 12.38 -14.36
N ALA A 150 -5.52 13.44 -14.76
CA ALA A 150 -6.11 14.56 -15.49
C ALA A 150 -6.45 14.19 -16.96
N ASP A 151 -5.62 13.38 -17.62
CA ASP A 151 -5.83 12.97 -19.03
C ASP A 151 -7.07 12.07 -19.22
N ALA A 152 -7.48 11.36 -18.17
CA ALA A 152 -8.63 10.45 -18.19
C ALA A 152 -9.79 10.95 -17.34
N ALA A 153 -9.74 12.21 -16.90
CA ALA A 153 -10.79 12.81 -16.09
C ALA A 153 -12.06 12.99 -16.92
N HIS A 154 -13.20 12.58 -16.36
CA HIS A 154 -14.49 12.84 -17.00
C HIS A 154 -14.83 14.33 -16.88
N PRO A 155 -15.49 14.97 -17.87
CA PRO A 155 -15.88 16.39 -17.78
C PRO A 155 -16.62 16.74 -16.49
N ASP A 156 -17.50 15.84 -16.01
CA ASP A 156 -18.22 16.00 -14.74
C ASP A 156 -17.30 15.98 -13.49
N GLU A 157 -16.15 15.30 -13.52
CA GLU A 157 -15.20 15.29 -12.40
C GLU A 157 -14.40 16.59 -12.31
N LEU A 158 -14.11 17.19 -13.46
CA LEU A 158 -13.51 18.54 -13.53
C LEU A 158 -14.56 19.58 -13.10
N ASP A 159 -15.81 19.43 -13.56
CA ASP A 159 -16.90 20.30 -13.17
C ASP A 159 -17.19 20.25 -11.65
N GLU A 160 -17.02 19.09 -11.00
CA GLU A 160 -17.07 18.95 -9.53
C GLU A 160 -15.92 19.68 -8.83
N GLU A 161 -14.71 19.66 -9.42
CA GLU A 161 -13.53 20.30 -8.84
C GLU A 161 -13.55 21.83 -8.95
N PHE A 162 -14.19 22.37 -10.00
CA PHE A 162 -14.35 23.82 -10.20
C PHE A 162 -15.67 24.38 -9.64
N ASP A 163 -16.53 23.55 -9.06
CA ASP A 163 -17.77 24.01 -8.44
C ASP A 163 -17.50 24.66 -7.08
N SER A 164 -18.23 25.72 -6.77
CA SER A 164 -18.12 26.39 -5.47
C SER A 164 -18.73 25.52 -4.37
N PHE A 165 -18.31 25.76 -3.12
CA PHE A 165 -19.02 25.22 -1.96
C PHE A 165 -19.76 26.36 -1.23
N PRO A 166 -21.10 26.36 -1.14
CA PRO A 166 -22.05 25.33 -1.61
C PRO A 166 -22.22 25.30 -3.14
N THR A 167 -22.71 24.14 -3.64
CA THR A 167 -22.80 23.83 -5.09
C THR A 167 -23.66 24.83 -5.86
N SER A 168 -23.16 25.27 -7.01
CA SER A 168 -23.88 26.12 -7.96
C SER A 168 -24.71 25.30 -8.97
N ARG A 169 -24.61 23.96 -8.92
CA ARG A 169 -25.17 23.05 -9.92
C ARG A 169 -26.60 22.64 -9.61
N SER A 170 -27.30 22.18 -10.65
CA SER A 170 -28.68 21.71 -10.52
C SER A 170 -28.76 20.50 -9.57
N PRO A 171 -29.88 20.34 -8.84
CA PRO A 171 -30.04 19.25 -7.88
C PRO A 171 -29.92 17.85 -8.52
N ASP A 172 -30.27 17.71 -9.79
CA ASP A 172 -30.16 16.43 -10.51
C ASP A 172 -28.70 15.98 -10.71
N ILE A 173 -27.80 16.92 -10.99
CA ILE A 173 -26.36 16.64 -11.12
C ILE A 173 -25.78 16.25 -9.76
N VAL A 174 -26.18 16.95 -8.70
CA VAL A 174 -25.77 16.64 -7.33
C VAL A 174 -26.23 15.24 -6.94
N ARG A 175 -27.47 14.86 -7.28
CA ARG A 175 -28.01 13.52 -7.02
C ARG A 175 -27.23 12.43 -7.74
N MET A 176 -26.90 12.64 -9.02
CA MET A 176 -26.08 11.71 -9.80
C MET A 176 -24.67 11.54 -9.20
N ARG A 177 -24.02 12.64 -8.80
CA ARG A 177 -22.70 12.60 -8.14
C ARG A 177 -22.75 11.87 -6.79
N TYR A 178 -23.81 12.10 -6.01
CA TYR A 178 -24.05 11.40 -4.75
C TYR A 178 -24.25 9.89 -4.97
N ASP A 179 -25.08 9.48 -5.92
CA ASP A 179 -25.32 8.06 -6.23
C ASP A 179 -24.05 7.36 -6.71
N ARG A 180 -23.23 8.05 -7.53
CA ARG A 180 -21.89 7.59 -7.92
C ARG A 180 -21.00 7.38 -6.69
N LEU A 181 -20.91 8.37 -5.80
CA LEU A 181 -20.11 8.27 -4.58
C LEU A 181 -20.59 7.12 -3.70
N ARG A 182 -21.91 6.96 -3.54
CA ARG A 182 -22.53 5.87 -2.78
C ARG A 182 -22.17 4.50 -3.35
N SER A 183 -22.14 4.35 -4.68
CA SER A 183 -21.75 3.09 -5.32
C SER A 183 -20.28 2.71 -5.05
N ILE A 184 -19.37 3.69 -5.05
CA ILE A 184 -17.95 3.49 -4.77
C ILE A 184 -17.75 3.20 -3.27
N ALA A 185 -18.40 3.99 -2.41
CA ALA A 185 -18.40 3.79 -0.97
C ALA A 185 -18.91 2.40 -0.60
N GLY A 186 -19.96 1.88 -1.29
CA GLY A 186 -20.44 0.52 -1.09
C GLY A 186 -19.40 -0.56 -1.40
N ARG A 187 -18.60 -0.40 -2.46
CA ARG A 187 -17.48 -1.32 -2.77
C ARG A 187 -16.34 -1.22 -1.75
N VAL A 188 -16.03 -0.01 -1.29
CA VAL A 188 -15.04 0.19 -0.23
C VAL A 188 -15.53 -0.44 1.07
N GLN A 189 -16.80 -0.23 1.43
CA GLN A 189 -17.45 -0.82 2.59
C GLN A 189 -17.42 -2.36 2.53
N SER A 190 -17.68 -2.98 1.38
CA SER A 190 -17.59 -4.44 1.26
C SER A 190 -16.16 -4.94 1.48
N VAL A 191 -15.15 -4.27 0.91
CA VAL A 191 -13.73 -4.64 1.11
C VAL A 191 -13.31 -4.44 2.58
N VAL A 192 -13.70 -3.33 3.20
CA VAL A 192 -13.42 -3.06 4.62
C VAL A 192 -14.14 -4.07 5.51
N GLY A 193 -15.37 -4.45 5.18
CA GLY A 193 -16.13 -5.49 5.88
C GLY A 193 -15.48 -6.87 5.78
N ASP A 194 -14.99 -7.25 4.59
CA ASP A 194 -14.22 -8.48 4.41
C ASP A 194 -12.93 -8.46 5.24
N LEU A 195 -12.18 -7.35 5.23
CA LEU A 195 -10.97 -7.18 6.05
C LEU A 195 -11.29 -7.26 7.56
N GLY A 196 -12.38 -6.63 7.99
CA GLY A 196 -12.88 -6.71 9.36
C GLY A 196 -13.18 -8.16 9.76
N THR A 197 -13.90 -8.88 8.90
CA THR A 197 -14.22 -10.31 9.08
C THR A 197 -12.96 -11.16 9.23
N GLN A 198 -11.92 -10.92 8.41
CA GLN A 198 -10.64 -11.64 8.55
C GLN A 198 -9.91 -11.27 9.85
N GLY A 199 -9.92 -9.99 10.23
CA GLY A 199 -9.33 -9.51 11.49
C GLY A 199 -10.03 -10.11 12.71
N GLU A 200 -11.36 -10.16 12.70
CA GLU A 200 -12.17 -10.78 13.75
C GLU A 200 -11.89 -12.27 13.87
N ARG A 201 -11.75 -12.99 12.75
CA ARG A 201 -11.32 -14.40 12.78
C ARG A 201 -9.95 -14.56 13.41
N PHE A 202 -9.01 -13.67 13.12
CA PHE A 202 -7.69 -13.70 13.75
C PHE A 202 -7.77 -13.41 15.26
N GLN A 203 -8.55 -12.40 15.67
CA GLN A 203 -8.80 -12.14 17.09
C GLN A 203 -9.53 -13.32 17.75
N SER A 204 -10.40 -14.01 17.02
CA SER A 204 -11.19 -15.12 17.53
C SER A 204 -10.30 -16.27 18.03
N LEU A 205 -9.13 -16.48 17.40
CA LEU A 205 -8.14 -17.50 17.77
C LEU A 205 -7.75 -17.43 19.25
N LEU A 206 -7.63 -16.22 19.80
CA LEU A 206 -7.20 -15.99 21.19
C LEU A 206 -8.35 -15.56 22.12
N SER A 207 -9.52 -15.25 21.57
CA SER A 207 -10.67 -14.75 22.33
C SER A 207 -11.44 -15.82 23.10
N TRP A 208 -11.09 -17.11 22.95
CA TRP A 208 -11.79 -18.27 23.53
C TRP A 208 -13.28 -18.40 23.15
N ARG A 209 -13.74 -17.67 22.12
CA ARG A 209 -15.14 -17.67 21.67
C ARG A 209 -15.60 -19.02 21.13
N ASP A 210 -14.71 -19.75 20.46
CA ASP A 210 -14.86 -21.17 20.18
C ASP A 210 -13.81 -21.94 21.00
N PRO A 211 -14.19 -22.49 22.16
CA PRO A 211 -13.26 -23.18 23.05
C PRO A 211 -12.51 -24.32 22.37
N ARG A 212 -13.11 -25.00 21.39
CA ARG A 212 -12.48 -26.12 20.68
C ARG A 212 -11.40 -25.62 19.72
N ALA A 213 -11.72 -24.60 18.93
CA ALA A 213 -10.78 -24.00 18.00
C ALA A 213 -9.61 -23.31 18.74
N THR A 214 -9.90 -22.48 19.74
CA THR A 214 -8.86 -21.82 20.54
C THR A 214 -7.98 -22.83 21.26
N THR A 215 -8.53 -23.91 21.83
CA THR A 215 -7.69 -24.97 22.45
C THR A 215 -6.75 -25.62 21.45
N LEU A 216 -7.23 -26.00 20.25
CA LEU A 216 -6.39 -26.56 19.19
C LEU A 216 -5.29 -25.57 18.75
N PHE A 217 -5.61 -24.28 18.65
CA PHE A 217 -4.63 -23.27 18.28
C PHE A 217 -3.59 -23.03 19.37
N VAL A 218 -4.00 -22.87 20.63
CA VAL A 218 -3.10 -22.63 21.77
C VAL A 218 -2.21 -23.85 22.02
N THR A 219 -2.75 -25.07 21.94
CA THR A 219 -1.94 -26.30 22.01
C THR A 219 -0.95 -26.41 20.86
N PHE A 220 -1.36 -26.08 19.63
CA PHE A 220 -0.43 -25.97 18.49
C PHE A 220 0.67 -24.93 18.75
N CYS A 221 0.33 -23.75 19.26
CA CYS A 221 1.30 -22.71 19.61
C CYS A 221 2.27 -23.17 20.70
N PHE A 222 1.80 -23.88 21.72
CA PHE A 222 2.63 -24.42 22.79
C PHE A 222 3.62 -25.48 22.26
N ILE A 223 3.14 -26.42 21.43
CA ILE A 223 3.99 -27.41 20.77
C ILE A 223 5.00 -26.72 19.86
N ALA A 224 4.57 -25.76 19.05
CA ALA A 224 5.44 -25.01 18.17
C ALA A 224 6.52 -24.24 18.95
N ALA A 225 6.18 -23.66 20.11
CA ALA A 225 7.14 -22.98 20.98
C ALA A 225 8.19 -23.96 21.54
N ILE A 226 7.79 -25.15 22.00
CA ILE A 226 8.73 -26.18 22.46
C ILE A 226 9.65 -26.62 21.32
N VAL A 227 9.08 -26.89 20.13
CA VAL A 227 9.87 -27.29 18.96
C VAL A 227 10.88 -26.21 18.59
N LEU A 228 10.46 -24.93 18.51
CA LEU A 228 11.35 -23.81 18.19
C LEU A 228 12.40 -23.52 19.27
N TYR A 229 12.13 -23.88 20.52
CA TYR A 229 13.10 -23.75 21.62
C TYR A 229 14.18 -24.84 21.56
N VAL A 230 13.78 -26.09 21.28
CA VAL A 230 14.68 -27.26 21.28
C VAL A 230 15.45 -27.38 19.97
N THR A 231 14.81 -27.04 18.84
CA THR A 231 15.41 -27.18 17.52
C THR A 231 15.99 -25.85 17.04
N PRO A 232 17.19 -25.84 16.43
CA PRO A 232 17.74 -24.62 15.88
C PRO A 232 16.83 -24.11 14.77
N PHE A 233 16.60 -22.79 14.74
CA PHE A 233 15.76 -22.10 13.76
C PHE A 233 16.06 -22.50 12.31
N GLN A 234 17.31 -22.87 12.02
CA GLN A 234 17.77 -23.33 10.72
C GLN A 234 17.05 -24.60 10.25
N VAL A 235 16.92 -25.60 11.12
CA VAL A 235 16.28 -26.88 10.78
C VAL A 235 14.79 -26.67 10.52
N VAL A 236 14.12 -25.88 11.37
CA VAL A 236 12.70 -25.55 11.20
C VAL A 236 12.47 -24.78 9.91
N SER A 237 13.30 -23.78 9.63
CA SER A 237 13.21 -22.99 8.39
C SER A 237 13.42 -23.86 7.15
N LEU A 238 14.41 -24.76 7.15
CA LEU A 238 14.63 -25.71 6.05
C LEU A 238 13.41 -26.61 5.83
N LEU A 239 12.85 -27.20 6.89
CA LEU A 239 11.69 -28.08 6.79
C LEU A 239 10.46 -27.34 6.22
N ILE A 240 10.18 -26.14 6.72
CA ILE A 240 9.07 -25.30 6.22
C ILE A 240 9.32 -24.92 4.76
N GLY A 241 10.53 -24.47 4.42
CA GLY A 241 10.91 -24.09 3.07
C GLY A 241 10.77 -25.23 2.07
N PHE A 242 11.29 -26.41 2.39
CA PHE A 242 11.13 -27.61 1.54
C PHE A 242 9.67 -28.04 1.42
N TYR A 243 8.88 -27.93 2.49
CA TYR A 243 7.45 -28.25 2.42
C TYR A 243 6.69 -27.28 1.50
N MET A 244 6.92 -25.97 1.64
CA MET A 244 6.26 -24.95 0.81
C MET A 244 6.70 -25.04 -0.66
N LEU A 245 8.00 -25.22 -0.90
CA LEU A 245 8.59 -25.27 -2.24
C LEU A 245 8.53 -26.66 -2.90
N ARG A 246 7.93 -27.65 -2.23
CA ARG A 246 7.78 -29.04 -2.72
C ARG A 246 7.21 -29.08 -4.13
N HIS A 247 7.77 -29.98 -4.96
CA HIS A 247 7.35 -30.17 -6.35
C HIS A 247 5.82 -30.40 -6.49
N PRO A 248 5.13 -29.78 -7.47
CA PRO A 248 3.67 -29.77 -7.56
C PRO A 248 3.04 -31.16 -7.70
N ARG A 249 3.76 -32.12 -8.27
CA ARG A 249 3.33 -33.53 -8.36
C ARG A 249 2.95 -34.14 -7.01
N PHE A 250 3.53 -33.63 -5.93
CA PHE A 250 3.28 -34.14 -4.60
C PHE A 250 2.30 -33.27 -3.78
N ARG A 251 1.73 -32.22 -4.38
CA ARG A 251 0.77 -31.34 -3.73
C ARG A 251 -0.64 -31.84 -4.04
N ARG A 252 -1.42 -32.18 -3.01
CA ARG A 252 -2.85 -32.50 -3.17
C ARG A 252 -3.61 -31.20 -3.45
N ARG A 253 -4.56 -31.20 -4.40
CA ARG A 253 -5.39 -30.02 -4.78
C ARG A 253 -6.47 -29.66 -3.75
N LEU A 254 -6.44 -30.25 -2.55
CA LEU A 254 -7.41 -30.00 -1.49
C LEU A 254 -7.01 -28.76 -0.68
N PRO A 255 -7.97 -27.93 -0.22
CA PRO A 255 -7.67 -26.81 0.65
C PRO A 255 -6.96 -27.31 1.92
N SER A 256 -5.91 -26.59 2.34
CA SER A 256 -5.12 -27.00 3.49
C SER A 256 -5.96 -27.00 4.76
N VAL A 257 -5.66 -27.95 5.67
CA VAL A 257 -6.31 -28.05 6.99
C VAL A 257 -6.34 -26.71 7.75
N PRO A 258 -5.25 -25.92 7.83
CA PRO A 258 -5.30 -24.60 8.48
C PRO A 258 -6.20 -23.59 7.76
N LEU A 259 -6.28 -23.63 6.43
CA LEU A 259 -7.18 -22.75 5.67
C LEU A 259 -8.65 -23.09 5.93
N ASN A 260 -8.98 -24.38 6.00
CA ASN A 260 -10.33 -24.84 6.35
C ASN A 260 -10.69 -24.51 7.79
N PHE A 261 -9.76 -24.69 8.72
CA PHE A 261 -9.93 -24.30 10.12
C PHE A 261 -10.20 -22.79 10.24
N PHE A 262 -9.38 -21.96 9.59
CA PHE A 262 -9.52 -20.51 9.62
C PHE A 262 -10.84 -20.02 9.01
N ARG A 263 -11.28 -20.61 7.89
CA ARG A 263 -12.58 -20.27 7.27
C ARG A 263 -13.79 -20.66 8.13
N ARG A 264 -13.66 -21.65 9.00
CA ARG A 264 -14.74 -22.12 9.89
C ARG A 264 -14.81 -21.34 11.21
N MET A 265 -13.85 -20.47 11.49
CA MET A 265 -13.89 -19.67 12.71
C MET A 265 -14.99 -18.62 12.68
N PRO A 266 -15.62 -18.34 13.85
CA PRO A 266 -16.70 -17.38 13.94
C PRO A 266 -16.21 -15.97 13.61
N ALA A 267 -16.93 -15.29 12.72
CA ALA A 267 -16.80 -13.86 12.47
C ALA A 267 -18.00 -13.13 13.09
N ARG A 268 -17.85 -11.86 13.47
CA ARG A 268 -18.95 -11.05 14.01
C ARG A 268 -19.78 -10.41 12.91
N SER A 269 -19.39 -10.56 11.64
CA SER A 269 -20.20 -10.20 10.48
C SER A 269 -21.63 -10.75 10.57
N ASP A 270 -21.79 -11.99 11.06
CA ASP A 270 -23.10 -12.65 11.15
C ASP A 270 -23.98 -12.10 12.28
N SER A 271 -23.42 -11.23 13.14
CA SER A 271 -24.13 -10.53 14.21
C SER A 271 -24.39 -9.05 13.91
N MET A 272 -24.02 -8.57 12.71
CA MET A 272 -24.33 -7.23 12.24
C MET A 272 -25.65 -7.23 11.45
N LEU A 273 -26.44 -6.15 11.58
CA LEU A 273 -27.67 -5.90 10.84
C LEU A 273 -27.40 -5.42 9.41
#